data_AF-A0A485APT3-F1
#
_entry.id   AF-A0A485APT3-F1
#
_cell.length_a   1.000
_cell.length_b   1.000
_cell.length_c   1.000
_cell.angle_alpha   90.00
_cell.angle_beta   90.00
_cell.angle_gamma   90.00
#
_symmetry.space_group_name_H-M   'P 1'
#
loop_
_entity.id
_entity.type
_entity.pdbx_description
1 polymer ?
#
loop_
_entity_poly.entity_id
_entity_poly.type
_entity_poly.pdbx_seq_one_letter_code
_entity_poly.pdbx_strand_id
1 'polypeptide(L)'
;MQAPIALYKTELPSEDAGSKGLVNDIEIHKQLNGPVSQFGQRFWNLLTESQDDIQRLLTECRVTRVHYSDRYLQNPVALALLGGLLKTLKPMLTQEAEVTIDTLFRSKERPGNKPFHDWMSEADFQDFADQWFAASMGRAVEIQAFNSGRDIPHHRKLMVSFDNGQALKIRFDQGDGILAY
;
A
#
# COMPACT_ATOMS: atom_id res chain seq x y z
N MET A 1 21.79 -0.24 -17.10
CA MET A 1 20.47 -0.74 -17.55
C MET A 1 19.75 -1.30 -16.34
N GLN A 2 18.61 -0.72 -15.95
CA GLN A 2 17.71 -1.33 -14.95
C GLN A 2 17.00 -2.51 -15.61
N ALA A 3 16.88 -3.64 -14.89
CA ALA A 3 16.15 -4.80 -15.38
C ALA A 3 14.67 -4.45 -15.59
N PRO A 4 14.01 -5.00 -16.63
CA PRO A 4 12.58 -4.82 -16.84
C PRO A 4 11.80 -5.37 -15.64
N ILE A 5 10.70 -4.70 -15.30
CA ILE A 5 9.79 -5.15 -14.24
C ILE A 5 9.04 -6.37 -14.76
N ALA A 6 9.04 -7.44 -13.97
CA ALA A 6 8.17 -8.57 -14.22
C ALA A 6 6.76 -8.21 -13.71
N LEU A 7 5.84 -8.03 -14.65
CA LEU A 7 4.42 -7.83 -14.39
C LEU A 7 3.71 -9.12 -14.77
N TYR A 8 3.27 -9.89 -13.78
CA TYR A 8 2.49 -11.10 -14.04
C TYR A 8 1.01 -10.79 -13.88
N LYS A 9 0.26 -10.98 -14.95
CA LYS A 9 -1.19 -10.84 -14.96
C LYS A 9 -1.81 -12.19 -14.71
N THR A 10 -2.59 -12.31 -13.64
CA THR A 10 -3.37 -13.51 -13.35
C THR A 10 -4.84 -13.14 -13.18
N GLU A 11 -5.73 -13.92 -13.77
CA GLU A 11 -7.15 -13.85 -13.44
C GLU A 11 -7.40 -14.80 -12.26
N LEU A 12 -7.86 -14.27 -11.12
CA LEU A 12 -8.31 -15.09 -10.00
C LEU A 12 -9.83 -15.01 -9.88
N PRO A 13 -10.52 -16.10 -9.52
CA PRO A 13 -11.90 -16.04 -9.08
C PRO A 13 -11.96 -15.15 -7.84
N SER A 14 -12.86 -14.17 -7.87
CA SER A 14 -13.04 -13.21 -6.79
C SER A 14 -13.66 -13.86 -5.56
N GLU A 15 -13.18 -13.49 -4.37
CA GLU A 15 -13.86 -13.83 -3.11
C GLU A 15 -15.16 -13.02 -2.92
N ASP A 16 -15.28 -11.88 -3.62
CA ASP A 16 -16.52 -11.13 -3.76
C ASP A 16 -17.26 -11.58 -5.03
N ALA A 17 -18.43 -12.20 -4.89
CA ALA A 17 -19.23 -12.70 -6.00
C ALA A 17 -19.56 -11.57 -7.01
N GLY A 18 -18.82 -11.48 -8.12
CA GLY A 18 -19.14 -10.60 -9.26
C GLY A 18 -18.00 -9.77 -9.85
N SER A 19 -16.83 -9.64 -9.21
CA SER A 19 -15.75 -8.79 -9.73
C SER A 19 -14.82 -9.54 -10.71
N LYS A 20 -14.65 -9.03 -11.93
CA LYS A 20 -13.52 -9.41 -12.80
C LYS A 20 -12.28 -8.64 -12.33
N GLY A 21 -11.42 -9.27 -11.53
CA GLY A 21 -10.23 -8.62 -10.97
C GLY A 21 -9.02 -8.72 -11.90
N LEU A 22 -8.35 -7.59 -12.17
CA LEU A 22 -6.98 -7.61 -12.69
C LEU A 22 -6.01 -7.81 -11.52
N VAL A 23 -5.38 -8.98 -11.46
CA VAL A 23 -4.28 -9.21 -10.54
C VAL A 23 -2.98 -8.90 -11.24
N ASN A 24 -2.27 -7.90 -10.73
CA ASN A 24 -0.93 -7.54 -11.15
C ASN A 24 0.06 -7.91 -10.05
N ASP A 25 0.92 -8.88 -10.35
CA ASP A 25 2.05 -9.18 -9.49
C ASP A 25 3.23 -8.37 -9.97
N ILE A 26 3.70 -7.48 -9.11
CA ILE A 26 4.65 -6.43 -9.50
C ILE A 26 5.91 -6.63 -8.68
N GLU A 27 6.91 -7.21 -9.30
CA GLU A 27 8.21 -7.37 -8.67
C GLU A 27 8.99 -6.06 -8.79
N ILE A 28 9.11 -5.34 -7.66
CA ILE A 28 9.80 -4.05 -7.61
C ILE A 28 11.05 -4.19 -6.75
N HIS A 29 12.19 -4.02 -7.40
CA HIS A 29 13.50 -3.98 -6.76
C HIS A 29 13.96 -2.52 -6.59
N LYS A 30 14.95 -2.08 -7.38
CA LYS A 30 15.61 -0.77 -7.24
C LYS A 30 14.93 0.34 -8.05
N GLN A 31 13.85 0.04 -8.77
CA GLN A 31 13.20 0.96 -9.71
C GLN A 31 12.55 2.18 -9.02
N LEU A 32 12.27 2.10 -7.72
CA LEU A 32 11.68 3.21 -6.95
C LEU A 32 12.70 4.02 -6.13
N ASN A 33 14.00 3.74 -6.26
CA ASN A 33 15.03 4.51 -5.56
C ASN A 33 14.93 6.00 -5.92
N GLY A 34 14.98 6.87 -4.90
CA GLY A 34 14.87 8.32 -5.07
C GLY A 34 14.24 8.99 -3.86
N PRO A 35 13.91 10.29 -3.95
CA PRO A 35 13.33 11.04 -2.83
C PRO A 35 12.01 10.42 -2.34
N VAL A 36 11.86 10.30 -1.02
CA VAL A 36 10.64 9.78 -0.34
C VAL A 36 9.41 10.58 -0.75
N SER A 37 9.52 11.91 -0.86
CA SER A 37 8.42 12.81 -1.22
C SER A 37 7.84 12.56 -2.62
N GLN A 38 8.61 11.95 -3.51
CA GLN A 38 8.21 11.63 -4.88
C GLN A 38 7.93 10.13 -5.09
N PHE A 39 8.03 9.32 -4.03
CA PHE A 39 7.90 7.86 -4.13
C PHE A 39 6.58 7.43 -4.76
N GLY A 40 5.44 7.91 -4.23
CA GLY A 40 4.12 7.55 -4.74
C GLY A 40 3.93 7.91 -6.21
N GLN A 41 4.33 9.11 -6.61
CA GLN A 41 4.24 9.54 -8.01
C GLN A 41 5.09 8.65 -8.94
N ARG A 42 6.34 8.36 -8.56
CA ARG A 42 7.22 7.48 -9.35
C ARG A 42 6.64 6.08 -9.47
N PHE A 43 6.07 5.55 -8.37
CA PHE A 43 5.42 4.24 -8.37
C PHE A 43 4.26 4.19 -9.35
N TRP A 44 3.31 5.12 -9.26
CA TRP A 44 2.15 5.11 -10.15
C TRP A 44 2.52 5.37 -11.61
N ASN A 45 3.46 6.30 -11.88
CA ASN A 45 3.97 6.53 -13.25
C ASN A 45 4.53 5.26 -13.85
N LEU A 46 5.36 4.54 -13.10
CA LEU A 46 6.00 3.30 -13.54
C LEU A 46 4.96 2.25 -13.96
N LEU A 47 3.84 2.15 -13.23
CA LEU A 47 2.75 1.24 -13.55
C LEU A 47 1.96 1.69 -14.77
N THR A 48 1.58 2.96 -14.83
CA THR A 48 0.77 3.48 -15.94
C THR A 48 1.53 3.57 -17.25
N GLU A 49 2.84 3.82 -17.22
CA GLU A 49 3.70 3.83 -18.41
C GLU A 49 3.94 2.42 -18.97
N SER A 50 3.82 1.39 -18.12
CA SER A 50 4.04 0.00 -18.51
C SER A 50 2.76 -0.74 -18.90
N GLN A 51 1.58 -0.24 -18.48
CA GLN A 51 0.30 -0.96 -18.58
C GLN A 51 -0.89 -0.02 -18.84
N ASP A 52 -1.37 -0.03 -20.09
CA ASP A 52 -2.51 0.80 -20.55
C ASP A 52 -3.81 0.52 -19.78
N ASP A 53 -4.03 -0.72 -19.34
CA ASP A 53 -5.23 -1.09 -18.59
C ASP A 53 -5.24 -0.50 -17.16
N ILE A 54 -4.09 -0.48 -16.48
CA ILE A 54 -3.93 0.24 -15.21
C ILE A 54 -4.16 1.74 -15.43
N GLN A 55 -3.57 2.31 -16.49
CA GLN A 55 -3.78 3.71 -16.81
C GLN A 55 -5.27 4.03 -16.98
N ARG A 56 -6.00 3.23 -17.78
CA ARG A 56 -7.44 3.40 -17.98
C ARG A 56 -8.22 3.30 -16.68
N LEU A 57 -7.94 2.32 -15.82
CA LEU A 57 -8.61 2.21 -14.52
C LEU A 57 -8.42 3.47 -13.67
N LEU A 58 -7.20 4.01 -13.62
CA LEU A 58 -6.89 5.19 -12.81
C LEU A 58 -7.42 6.50 -13.40
N THR A 59 -7.69 6.56 -14.70
CA THR A 59 -8.21 7.77 -15.38
C THR A 59 -9.71 7.78 -15.59
N GLU A 60 -10.33 6.61 -15.79
CA GLU A 60 -11.73 6.48 -16.22
C GLU A 60 -12.67 6.01 -15.12
N CYS A 61 -12.13 5.44 -14.02
CA CYS A 61 -12.95 4.83 -12.96
C CYS A 61 -12.77 5.55 -11.63
N ARG A 62 -13.72 5.34 -10.70
CA ARG A 62 -13.61 5.82 -9.31
C ARG A 62 -13.26 4.68 -8.40
N VAL A 63 -12.48 4.97 -7.36
CA VAL A 63 -12.07 3.99 -6.35
C VAL A 63 -13.15 3.88 -5.27
N THR A 64 -13.62 2.66 -5.03
CA THR A 64 -14.62 2.32 -4.01
C THR A 64 -14.01 1.70 -2.77
N ARG A 65 -12.86 1.03 -2.91
CA ARG A 65 -12.15 0.44 -1.76
C ARG A 65 -10.65 0.43 -1.97
N VAL A 66 -9.90 0.72 -0.92
CA VAL A 66 -8.46 0.54 -0.83
C VAL A 66 -8.15 -0.31 0.39
N HIS A 67 -7.43 -1.41 0.20
CA HIS A 67 -6.94 -2.26 1.28
C HIS A 67 -5.44 -2.47 1.12
N TYR A 68 -4.67 -2.14 2.15
CA TYR A 68 -3.24 -2.38 2.20
C TYR A 68 -2.90 -3.32 3.36
N SER A 69 -2.01 -4.28 3.13
CA SER A 69 -1.52 -5.20 4.17
C SER A 69 0.00 -5.27 4.10
N ASP A 70 0.68 -4.99 5.22
CA ASP A 70 2.13 -5.11 5.37
C ASP A 70 2.53 -5.23 6.85
N ARG A 71 3.36 -6.23 7.18
CA ARG A 71 3.85 -6.47 8.55
C ARG A 71 4.95 -5.51 9.00
N TYR A 72 5.47 -4.66 8.12
CA TYR A 72 6.66 -3.86 8.35
C TYR A 72 6.39 -2.34 8.44
N LEU A 73 5.16 -1.94 8.78
CA LEU A 73 4.77 -0.52 8.88
C LEU A 73 5.05 0.13 10.25
N GLN A 74 5.70 -0.57 11.19
CA GLN A 74 5.95 -0.09 12.55
C GLN A 74 7.00 1.03 12.65
N ASN A 75 7.49 1.60 11.54
CA ASN A 75 8.43 2.73 11.57
C ASN A 75 7.88 3.96 10.80
N PRO A 76 8.22 5.19 11.23
CA PRO A 76 7.69 6.41 10.63
C PRO A 76 7.92 6.57 9.14
N VAL A 77 9.08 6.15 8.64
CA VAL A 77 9.40 6.32 7.23
C VAL A 77 8.55 5.38 6.36
N ALA A 78 8.25 4.16 6.83
CA ALA A 78 7.35 3.24 6.15
C ALA A 78 5.92 3.81 6.04
N LEU A 79 5.40 4.41 7.11
CA LEU A 79 4.10 5.11 7.07
C LEU A 79 4.12 6.30 6.10
N ALA A 80 5.23 7.06 6.08
CA ALA A 80 5.37 8.19 5.16
C ALA A 80 5.37 7.74 3.68
N LEU A 81 6.07 6.64 3.36
CA LEU A 81 6.07 6.06 2.02
C LEU A 81 4.68 5.57 1.61
N LEU A 82 4.00 4.84 2.50
CA LEU A 82 2.65 4.36 2.25
C LEU A 82 1.67 5.52 2.06
N GLY A 83 1.74 6.54 2.92
CA GLY A 83 0.93 7.75 2.79
C GLY A 83 1.15 8.45 1.44
N GLY A 84 2.41 8.55 0.99
CA GLY A 84 2.74 9.06 -0.34
C GLY A 84 2.15 8.23 -1.48
N LEU A 85 2.17 6.91 -1.36
CA LEU A 85 1.59 5.98 -2.34
C LEU A 85 0.07 6.11 -2.41
N LEU A 86 -0.61 6.09 -1.25
CA LEU A 86 -2.07 6.14 -1.17
C LEU A 86 -2.61 7.52 -1.55
N LYS A 87 -1.88 8.60 -1.25
CA LYS A 87 -2.27 9.98 -1.58
C LYS A 87 -2.54 10.18 -3.08
N THR A 88 -1.84 9.46 -3.96
CA THR A 88 -2.10 9.54 -5.41
C THR A 88 -3.49 9.01 -5.80
N LEU A 89 -4.07 8.08 -5.02
CA LEU A 89 -5.42 7.55 -5.24
C LEU A 89 -6.52 8.48 -4.72
N LYS A 90 -6.19 9.41 -3.81
CA LYS A 90 -7.15 10.32 -3.16
C LYS A 90 -8.13 11.01 -4.14
N PRO A 91 -7.69 11.59 -5.29
CA PRO A 91 -8.61 12.27 -6.20
C PRO A 91 -9.65 11.35 -6.85
N MET A 92 -9.38 10.04 -6.90
CA MET A 92 -10.21 9.02 -7.53
C MET A 92 -11.25 8.43 -6.57
N LEU A 93 -11.11 8.65 -5.26
CA LEU A 93 -12.02 8.07 -4.27
C LEU A 93 -13.46 8.56 -4.47
N THR A 94 -14.40 7.64 -4.40
CA THR A 94 -15.81 7.97 -4.21
C THR A 94 -16.04 8.56 -2.82
N GLN A 95 -17.21 9.16 -2.59
CA GLN A 95 -17.57 9.72 -1.28
C GLN A 95 -17.57 8.63 -0.20
N GLU A 96 -18.09 7.45 -0.52
CA GLU A 96 -18.25 6.31 0.39
C GLU A 96 -17.04 5.37 0.39
N ALA A 97 -15.95 5.70 -0.34
CA ALA A 97 -14.82 4.80 -0.47
C ALA A 97 -14.18 4.42 0.88
N GLU A 98 -14.00 3.12 1.08
CA GLU A 98 -13.33 2.57 2.26
C GLU A 98 -11.81 2.55 2.06
N VAL A 99 -11.06 2.93 3.09
CA VAL A 99 -9.59 2.84 3.09
C VAL A 99 -9.17 2.13 4.37
N THR A 100 -8.53 0.98 4.21
CA THR A 100 -8.17 0.05 5.30
C THR A 100 -6.70 -0.33 5.21
N ILE A 101 -6.02 -0.38 6.35
CA ILE A 101 -4.60 -0.75 6.47
C ILE A 101 -4.45 -1.79 7.57
N ASP A 102 -3.95 -2.97 7.20
CA ASP A 102 -3.60 -4.03 8.13
C ASP A 102 -2.08 -4.05 8.32
N THR A 103 -1.65 -4.04 9.58
CA THR A 103 -0.24 -4.10 9.95
C THR A 103 0.02 -5.00 11.14
N LEU A 104 1.29 -5.32 11.36
CA LEU A 104 1.74 -5.98 12.58
C LEU A 104 2.42 -4.96 13.49
N PHE A 105 1.99 -4.92 14.76
CA PHE A 105 2.73 -4.24 15.82
C PHE A 105 3.38 -5.28 16.73
N ARG A 106 4.66 -5.07 17.02
CA ARG A 106 5.43 -5.87 17.98
C ARG A 106 6.03 -4.94 19.01
N SER A 107 5.58 -5.06 20.26
CA SER A 107 6.17 -4.33 21.37
C SER A 107 7.69 -4.54 21.41
N LYS A 108 8.44 -3.46 21.62
CA LYS A 108 9.90 -3.47 21.71
C LYS A 108 10.31 -3.19 23.14
N GLU A 109 11.40 -3.82 23.59
CA GLU A 109 11.96 -3.59 24.93
C GLU A 109 12.80 -2.32 25.03
N ARG A 110 13.21 -1.73 23.89
CA ARG A 110 14.06 -0.53 23.86
C ARG A 110 13.50 0.52 22.90
N PRO A 111 13.52 1.81 23.26
CA PRO A 111 13.06 2.87 22.38
C PRO A 111 14.03 3.05 21.21
N GLY A 112 13.46 3.23 20.02
CA GLY A 112 14.20 3.68 18.85
C GLY A 112 14.60 5.15 18.97
N ASN A 113 15.85 5.49 18.67
CA ASN A 113 16.33 6.89 18.60
C ASN A 113 16.49 7.44 17.18
N LYS A 114 16.05 6.73 16.13
CA LYS A 114 16.15 7.15 14.73
C LYS A 114 14.79 7.04 14.04
N PRO A 115 14.51 7.86 13.00
CA PRO A 115 13.22 7.83 12.31
C PRO A 115 12.85 6.50 11.64
N PHE A 116 13.85 5.66 11.35
CA PHE A 116 13.65 4.32 10.79
C PHE A 116 13.62 3.22 11.85
N HIS A 117 13.71 3.57 13.13
CA HIS A 117 13.49 2.61 14.20
C HIS A 117 12.00 2.45 14.46
N ASP A 118 11.61 1.24 14.84
CA ASP A 118 10.23 0.92 15.16
C ASP A 118 9.74 1.70 16.38
N TRP A 119 8.46 2.08 16.37
CA TRP A 119 7.79 2.59 17.56
C TRP A 119 7.82 1.56 18.69
N MET A 120 8.00 2.06 19.91
CA MET A 120 7.93 1.24 21.12
C MET A 120 6.50 1.17 21.68
N SER A 121 5.78 2.30 21.65
CA SER A 121 4.40 2.45 22.10
C SER A 121 3.44 2.22 20.94
N GLU A 122 2.52 1.26 21.10
CA GLU A 122 1.44 1.01 20.14
C GLU A 122 0.49 2.20 20.06
N ALA A 123 0.24 2.87 21.19
CA ALA A 123 -0.60 4.06 21.23
C ALA A 123 0.01 5.22 20.42
N ASP A 124 1.31 5.46 20.55
CA ASP A 124 1.99 6.52 19.81
C ASP A 124 2.03 6.21 18.30
N PHE A 125 2.22 4.93 17.96
CA PHE A 125 2.12 4.45 16.59
C PHE A 125 0.72 4.71 16.02
N GLN A 126 -0.32 4.30 16.75
CA GLN A 126 -1.70 4.41 16.31
C GLN A 126 -2.11 5.88 16.13
N ASP A 127 -1.82 6.72 17.12
CA ASP A 127 -2.13 8.17 17.06
C ASP A 127 -1.44 8.85 15.86
N PHE A 128 -0.16 8.55 15.66
CA PHE A 128 0.57 9.10 14.50
C PHE A 128 0.00 8.57 13.19
N ALA A 129 -0.26 7.27 13.08
CA ALA A 129 -0.76 6.65 11.86
C ALA A 129 -2.14 7.22 11.49
N ASP A 130 -3.07 7.29 12.44
CA ASP A 130 -4.42 7.82 12.23
C ASP A 130 -4.36 9.27 11.72
N GLN A 131 -3.58 10.15 12.37
CA GLN A 131 -3.42 11.53 11.94
C GLN A 131 -2.75 11.65 10.57
N TRP A 132 -1.68 10.89 10.34
CA TRP A 132 -0.91 10.92 9.10
C TRP A 132 -1.75 10.48 7.88
N PHE A 133 -2.48 9.38 8.02
CA PHE A 133 -3.32 8.87 6.94
C PHE A 133 -4.59 9.69 6.76
N ALA A 134 -5.18 10.21 7.84
CA ALA A 134 -6.28 11.16 7.74
C ALA A 134 -5.89 12.40 6.94
N ALA A 135 -4.72 12.99 7.22
CA ALA A 135 -4.20 14.13 6.47
C ALA A 135 -3.87 13.76 5.00
N SER A 136 -3.21 12.62 4.79
CA SER A 136 -2.78 12.16 3.46
C SER A 136 -3.97 11.87 2.54
N MET A 137 -4.99 11.19 3.06
CA MET A 137 -6.18 10.76 2.32
C MET A 137 -7.33 11.77 2.35
N GLY A 138 -7.30 12.73 3.28
CA GLY A 138 -8.40 13.69 3.51
C GLY A 138 -9.67 13.03 4.05
N ARG A 139 -9.55 11.84 4.66
CA ARG A 139 -10.63 11.09 5.32
C ARG A 139 -10.02 10.12 6.32
N ALA A 140 -10.80 9.67 7.29
CA ALA A 140 -10.39 8.61 8.20
C ALA A 140 -9.99 7.35 7.42
N VAL A 141 -8.93 6.70 7.89
CA VAL A 141 -8.45 5.41 7.39
C VAL A 141 -8.54 4.45 8.56
N GLU A 142 -9.15 3.29 8.34
CA GLU A 142 -9.19 2.25 9.37
C GLU A 142 -7.85 1.53 9.38
N ILE A 143 -7.20 1.49 10.54
CA ILE A 143 -5.88 0.90 10.71
C ILE A 143 -5.98 -0.18 11.77
N GLN A 144 -5.73 -1.43 11.37
CA GLN A 144 -5.72 -2.57 12.26
C GLN A 144 -4.28 -3.01 12.52
N ALA A 145 -3.81 -2.79 13.75
CA ALA A 145 -2.54 -3.30 14.25
C ALA A 145 -2.73 -4.67 14.92
N PHE A 146 -2.26 -5.72 14.27
CA PHE A 146 -2.26 -7.07 14.81
C PHE A 146 -1.06 -7.28 15.73
N ASN A 147 -1.22 -8.10 16.77
CA ASN A 147 -0.14 -8.43 17.71
C ASN A 147 0.52 -9.79 17.43
N SER A 148 -0.02 -10.57 16.50
CA SER A 148 0.52 -11.87 16.12
C SER A 148 0.61 -12.00 14.60
N GLY A 149 1.79 -12.45 14.14
CA GLY A 149 2.05 -12.69 12.72
C GLY A 149 1.24 -13.85 12.13
N ARG A 150 0.41 -14.55 12.91
CA ARG A 150 -0.54 -15.54 12.38
C ARG A 150 -1.82 -14.88 11.86
N ASP A 151 -2.11 -13.66 12.31
CA ASP A 151 -3.40 -13.00 12.09
C ASP A 151 -3.36 -12.04 10.88
N ILE A 152 -2.19 -11.86 10.27
CA ILE A 152 -1.97 -10.99 9.11
C ILE A 152 -1.15 -11.73 8.05
N PRO A 153 -1.39 -11.60 6.74
CA PRO A 153 -0.56 -12.24 5.70
C PRO A 153 0.91 -11.78 5.70
N HIS A 154 1.83 -12.62 5.20
CA HIS A 154 3.26 -12.28 5.10
C HIS A 154 3.56 -11.28 3.97
N HIS A 155 2.77 -11.30 2.90
CA HIS A 155 3.05 -10.56 1.69
C HIS A 155 2.54 -9.12 1.80
N ARG A 156 3.36 -8.19 1.31
CA ARG A 156 2.96 -6.80 1.12
C ARG A 156 2.01 -6.71 -0.06
N LYS A 157 0.81 -6.20 0.17
CA LYS A 157 -0.25 -6.20 -0.85
C LYS A 157 -1.05 -4.93 -0.77
N LEU A 158 -1.27 -4.30 -1.93
CA LEU A 158 -2.27 -3.25 -2.14
C LEU A 158 -3.40 -3.83 -3.00
N MET A 159 -4.64 -3.60 -2.59
CA MET A 159 -5.82 -3.88 -3.38
C MET A 159 -6.62 -2.59 -3.55
N VAL A 160 -6.99 -2.28 -4.79
CA VAL A 160 -7.80 -1.11 -5.15
C VAL A 160 -9.01 -1.61 -5.94
N SER A 161 -10.21 -1.43 -5.41
CA SER A 161 -11.46 -1.78 -6.10
C SER A 161 -12.08 -0.54 -6.74
N PHE A 162 -12.65 -0.71 -7.93
CA PHE A 162 -13.22 0.35 -8.73
C PHE A 162 -14.74 0.19 -8.87
N ASP A 163 -15.42 1.30 -9.16
CA ASP A 163 -16.87 1.39 -9.34
C ASP A 163 -17.43 0.59 -10.53
N ASN A 164 -16.59 0.29 -11.52
CA ASN A 164 -16.93 -0.59 -12.64
C ASN A 164 -16.82 -2.09 -12.32
N GLY A 165 -16.60 -2.46 -11.05
CA GLY A 165 -16.48 -3.85 -10.60
C GLY A 165 -15.12 -4.50 -10.87
N GLN A 166 -14.15 -3.77 -11.40
CA GLN A 166 -12.78 -4.25 -11.53
C GLN A 166 -11.99 -3.99 -10.24
N ALA A 167 -10.90 -4.74 -10.06
CA ALA A 167 -9.96 -4.51 -8.98
C ALA A 167 -8.52 -4.57 -9.52
N LEU A 168 -7.65 -3.74 -8.95
CA LEU A 168 -6.21 -3.77 -9.13
C LEU A 168 -5.59 -4.33 -7.85
N LYS A 169 -5.03 -5.53 -7.95
CA LYS A 169 -4.21 -6.12 -6.89
C LYS A 169 -2.75 -5.96 -7.26
N ILE A 170 -1.95 -5.44 -6.32
CA ILE A 170 -0.50 -5.25 -6.43
C ILE A 170 0.16 -6.00 -5.28
N ARG A 171 0.99 -6.99 -5.59
CA ARG A 171 1.90 -7.60 -4.62
C ARG A 171 3.27 -6.96 -4.72
N PHE A 172 3.83 -6.51 -3.61
CA PHE A 172 5.21 -6.03 -3.54
C PHE A 172 6.06 -7.21 -3.09
N ASP A 173 6.47 -8.05 -4.05
CA ASP A 173 7.39 -9.15 -3.73
C ASP A 173 8.79 -8.61 -3.45
N GLN A 174 9.43 -9.23 -2.47
CA GLN A 174 10.82 -9.00 -2.16
C GLN A 174 11.41 -10.24 -1.53
N GLY A 175 12.46 -10.75 -2.15
CA GLY A 175 13.58 -11.25 -1.35
C GLY A 175 14.07 -10.13 -0.45
N ASP A 176 13.90 -10.31 0.86
CA ASP A 176 14.82 -9.88 1.91
C ASP A 176 15.26 -8.40 2.02
N GLY A 177 14.40 -7.41 1.73
CA GLY A 177 14.44 -6.15 2.49
C GLY A 177 14.80 -4.84 1.76
N ILE A 178 13.81 -4.20 1.13
CA ILE A 178 13.85 -2.79 0.69
C ILE A 178 12.96 -1.89 1.57
N LEU A 179 12.01 -2.46 2.33
CA LEU A 179 11.33 -1.72 3.41
C LEU A 179 11.92 -1.99 4.80
N ALA A 180 12.93 -2.86 4.89
CA ALA A 180 13.91 -2.74 5.94
C ALA A 180 14.87 -1.64 5.47
N TYR A 181 14.78 -0.46 6.06
CA TYR A 181 15.76 0.61 5.83
C TYR A 181 17.18 0.15 6.15
#